data_AF-A0A7X6U2T8-F1
#
_entry.id   AF-A0A7X6U2T8-F1
#
_cell.length_a   1.000
_cell.length_b   1.000
_cell.length_c   1.000
_cell.angle_alpha   90.00
_cell.angle_beta   90.00
_cell.angle_gamma   90.00
#
_symmetry.space_group_name_H-M   'P 1'
#
loop_
_entity.id
_entity.type
_entity.pdbx_description
1 polymer ?
#
loop_
_entity_poly.entity_id
_entity_poly.type
_entity_poly.pdbx_seq_one_letter_code
_entity_poly.pdbx_strand_id
1 'polypeptide(L)'
;QRLEQPEPEVKLGLLLKPYVHAMIDVSDGLLQDLSHILKASGVGAIVHSDRLPLHPALAELTTEQRWDAVLAGGDEYLLCFTAHPRYRTEIAQCAVNSTAKVCRIGQITADSGLVLLDSAQQVVEKLPQGFNHFA
;
A
#
# COMPACT_ATOMS: atom_id res chain seq x y z
N GLN A 1 3.46 7.44 -19.98
CA GLN A 1 2.28 6.54 -20.01
C GLN A 1 1.67 6.27 -18.65
N ARG A 2 2.23 5.47 -17.72
CA ARG A 2 1.53 5.15 -16.44
C ARG A 2 1.26 6.36 -15.54
N LEU A 3 2.19 7.32 -15.51
CA LEU A 3 2.01 8.62 -14.83
C LEU A 3 0.92 9.49 -15.49
N GLU A 4 0.82 9.45 -16.82
CA GLU A 4 -0.09 10.33 -17.59
C GLU A 4 -1.47 9.69 -17.81
N GLN A 5 -1.54 8.36 -17.68
CA GLN A 5 -2.72 7.52 -17.93
C GLN A 5 -2.70 6.36 -16.93
N PRO A 6 -2.93 6.64 -15.64
CA PRO A 6 -3.05 5.59 -14.63
C PRO A 6 -4.28 4.73 -14.94
N GLU A 7 -4.14 3.41 -14.80
CA GLU A 7 -5.24 2.47 -14.99
C GLU A 7 -5.96 2.26 -13.66
N PRO A 8 -7.22 2.67 -13.50
CA PRO A 8 -7.93 2.53 -12.24
C PRO A 8 -8.31 1.07 -11.99
N GLU A 9 -8.08 0.59 -10.78
CA GLU A 9 -8.33 -0.80 -10.33
C GLU A 9 -9.82 -1.11 -10.06
N VAL A 10 -10.73 -0.60 -10.91
CA VAL A 10 -12.19 -0.65 -10.70
C VAL A 10 -12.69 -2.10 -10.55
N LYS A 11 -12.27 -2.98 -11.46
CA LYS A 11 -12.69 -4.38 -11.45
C LYS A 11 -12.22 -5.11 -10.20
N LEU A 12 -10.98 -4.84 -9.76
CA LEU A 12 -10.43 -5.40 -8.53
C LEU A 12 -11.23 -4.91 -7.32
N GLY A 13 -11.47 -3.60 -7.20
CA GLY A 13 -12.23 -3.01 -6.09
C GLY A 13 -13.64 -3.59 -5.96
N LEU A 14 -14.34 -3.78 -7.07
CA LEU A 14 -15.67 -4.41 -7.08
C LEU A 14 -15.64 -5.87 -6.58
N LEU A 15 -14.63 -6.65 -6.99
CA LEU A 15 -14.47 -8.04 -6.58
C LEU A 15 -14.03 -8.18 -5.11
N LEU A 16 -13.25 -7.24 -4.59
CA LEU A 16 -12.75 -7.25 -3.21
C LEU A 16 -13.82 -6.86 -2.18
N LYS A 17 -14.83 -6.08 -2.58
CA LYS A 17 -15.87 -5.51 -1.69
C LYS A 17 -16.44 -6.47 -0.63
N PRO A 18 -16.73 -7.76 -0.90
CA PRO A 18 -17.28 -8.66 0.12
C PRO A 18 -16.28 -9.11 1.19
N TYR A 19 -14.97 -8.90 0.98
CA TYR A 19 -13.89 -9.54 1.74
C TYR A 19 -13.01 -8.56 2.52
N VAL A 20 -13.07 -7.26 2.20
CA VAL A 20 -12.23 -6.22 2.80
C VAL A 20 -13.00 -5.45 3.89
N HIS A 21 -12.28 -4.97 4.91
CA HIS A 21 -12.85 -4.15 5.98
C HIS A 21 -12.76 -2.65 5.68
N ALA A 22 -11.64 -2.22 5.08
CA ALA A 22 -11.39 -0.85 4.67
C ALA A 22 -10.54 -0.85 3.40
N MET A 23 -10.69 0.18 2.59
CA MET A 23 -9.96 0.36 1.34
C MET A 23 -9.84 1.85 1.01
N ILE A 24 -8.71 2.24 0.44
CA ILE A 24 -8.41 3.58 -0.06
C ILE A 24 -7.58 3.44 -1.34
N ASP A 25 -7.73 4.35 -2.30
CA ASP A 25 -6.80 4.48 -3.41
C ASP A 25 -5.52 5.20 -2.95
N VAL A 26 -4.39 4.84 -3.57
CA VAL A 26 -3.07 5.41 -3.29
C VAL A 26 -2.78 6.50 -4.32
N SER A 27 -2.79 7.74 -3.87
CA SER A 27 -2.59 8.94 -4.70
C SER A 27 -1.54 9.89 -4.12
N ASP A 28 -1.49 10.05 -2.80
CA ASP A 28 -0.52 10.90 -2.09
C ASP A 28 0.65 10.11 -1.49
N GLY A 29 0.58 8.78 -1.65
CA GLY A 29 1.60 7.82 -1.28
C GLY A 29 1.16 6.84 -0.22
N LEU A 30 1.70 5.63 -0.30
CA LEU A 30 1.18 4.47 0.43
C LEU A 30 1.09 4.70 1.93
N LEU A 31 2.12 5.29 2.54
CA LEU A 31 2.13 5.50 3.99
C LEU A 31 1.15 6.58 4.43
N GLN A 32 1.00 7.64 3.62
CA GLN A 32 0.07 8.72 3.86
C GLN A 32 -1.38 8.22 3.75
N ASP A 33 -1.71 7.53 2.67
CA ASP A 33 -3.06 7.03 2.42
C ASP A 33 -3.44 5.90 3.38
N LEU A 34 -2.51 5.01 3.71
CA LEU A 34 -2.74 4.03 4.78
C LEU A 34 -3.00 4.74 6.12
N SER A 35 -2.30 5.84 6.43
CA SER A 35 -2.54 6.59 7.68
C SER A 35 -3.98 7.09 7.81
N HIS A 36 -4.68 7.38 6.70
CA HIS A 36 -6.09 7.75 6.71
C HIS A 36 -6.98 6.58 7.17
N ILE A 37 -6.74 5.36 6.68
CA ILE A 37 -7.43 4.14 7.16
C ILE A 37 -7.18 3.95 8.66
N LEU A 38 -5.93 4.07 9.10
CA LEU A 38 -5.53 3.84 10.50
C LEU A 38 -6.22 4.83 11.45
N LYS A 39 -6.20 6.12 11.10
CA LYS A 39 -6.86 7.19 11.87
C LYS A 39 -8.38 6.98 11.93
N ALA A 40 -9.02 6.71 10.79
CA ALA A 40 -10.46 6.52 10.72
C ALA A 40 -10.93 5.26 11.48
N SER A 41 -10.08 4.24 11.55
CA SER A 41 -10.41 2.95 12.18
C SER A 41 -9.96 2.84 13.64
N GLY A 42 -9.13 3.77 14.13
CA GLY A 42 -8.60 3.74 15.51
C GLY A 42 -7.62 2.60 15.78
N VAL A 43 -6.82 2.22 14.79
CA VAL A 43 -5.87 1.08 14.83
C VAL A 43 -4.51 1.52 14.29
N GLY A 44 -3.51 0.65 14.37
CA GLY A 44 -2.20 0.86 13.74
C GLY A 44 -1.86 -0.20 12.70
N ALA A 45 -0.63 -0.15 12.18
CA ALA A 45 -0.13 -1.17 11.27
C ALA A 45 1.37 -1.38 11.37
N ILE A 46 1.79 -2.60 11.04
CA ILE A 46 3.17 -2.95 10.72
C ILE A 46 3.25 -3.24 9.23
N VAL A 47 4.08 -2.48 8.51
CA VAL A 47 4.36 -2.64 7.09
C VAL A 47 5.79 -3.14 6.93
N HIS A 48 6.02 -4.08 6.03
CA HIS A 48 7.37 -4.55 5.69
C HIS A 48 7.74 -4.03 4.30
N SER A 49 8.79 -3.22 4.24
CA SER A 49 9.27 -2.62 2.98
C SER A 49 9.69 -3.67 1.96
N ASP A 50 10.33 -4.75 2.40
CA ASP A 50 10.78 -5.88 1.57
C ASP A 50 9.63 -6.64 0.88
N ARG A 51 8.37 -6.42 1.30
CA ARG A 51 7.17 -7.02 0.68
C ARG A 51 6.45 -6.08 -0.28
N LEU A 52 6.90 -4.84 -0.41
CA LEU A 52 6.28 -3.88 -1.32
C LEU A 52 6.56 -4.28 -2.77
N PRO A 53 5.52 -4.29 -3.64
CA PRO A 53 5.74 -4.57 -5.05
C PRO A 53 6.51 -3.41 -5.69
N LEU A 54 7.72 -3.70 -6.16
CA LEU A 54 8.52 -2.73 -6.91
C LEU A 54 8.28 -2.89 -8.41
N HIS A 55 8.00 -1.78 -9.09
CA HIS A 55 7.92 -1.80 -10.54
C HIS A 55 9.35 -1.97 -11.13
N PRO A 56 9.55 -2.79 -12.18
CA PRO A 56 10.88 -3.01 -12.76
C PRO A 56 11.59 -1.73 -13.22
N ALA A 57 10.85 -0.69 -13.60
CA ALA A 57 11.41 0.61 -13.97
C ALA A 57 12.18 1.29 -12.82
N LEU A 58 11.94 0.90 -11.57
CA LEU A 58 12.64 1.41 -10.39
C LEU A 58 13.96 0.67 -10.12
N ALA A 59 14.30 -0.37 -10.89
CA ALA A 59 15.46 -1.23 -10.62
C ALA A 59 16.80 -0.48 -10.66
N GLU A 60 16.92 0.52 -11.54
CA GLU A 60 18.13 1.33 -11.71
C GLU A 60 18.30 2.43 -10.65
N LEU A 61 17.29 2.66 -9.81
CA LEU A 61 17.34 3.66 -8.74
C LEU A 61 18.10 3.14 -7.53
N THR A 62 18.72 4.06 -6.78
CA THR A 62 19.29 3.72 -5.47
C THR A 62 18.21 3.22 -4.53
N THR A 63 18.61 2.47 -3.50
CA THR A 63 17.66 1.95 -2.50
C THR A 63 16.85 3.09 -1.87
N GLU A 64 17.49 4.22 -1.55
CA GLU A 64 16.84 5.40 -0.98
C GLU A 64 15.80 5.99 -1.94
N GLN A 65 16.20 6.26 -3.20
CA GLN A 65 15.30 6.79 -4.23
C GLN A 65 14.09 5.88 -4.50
N ARG A 66 14.28 4.56 -4.44
CA ARG A 66 13.16 3.61 -4.58
C ARG A 66 12.18 3.73 -3.43
N TRP A 67 12.67 3.85 -2.21
CA TRP A 67 11.78 3.93 -1.05
C TRP A 67 11.05 5.25 -0.98
N ASP A 68 11.70 6.35 -1.32
CA ASP A 68 11.00 7.64 -1.47
C ASP A 68 9.89 7.53 -2.53
N ALA A 69 10.20 6.96 -3.70
CA ALA A 69 9.22 6.79 -4.78
C ALA A 69 8.03 5.89 -4.43
N VAL A 70 8.20 4.88 -3.57
CA VAL A 70 7.15 3.88 -3.26
C VAL A 70 6.36 4.23 -2.00
N LEU A 71 7.00 4.89 -1.03
CA LEU A 71 6.41 5.16 0.28
C LEU A 71 5.78 6.56 0.35
N ALA A 72 6.38 7.52 -0.33
CA ALA A 72 5.98 8.93 -0.37
C ALA A 72 5.69 9.46 -1.78
N GLY A 73 6.09 8.72 -2.83
CA GLY A 73 5.62 8.97 -4.18
C GLY A 73 4.11 8.76 -4.28
N GLY A 74 3.51 9.34 -5.31
CA GLY A 74 2.07 9.31 -5.55
C GLY A 74 1.75 9.03 -7.01
N ASP A 75 0.51 9.28 -7.39
CA ASP A 75 -0.03 9.08 -8.74
C ASP A 75 -0.01 7.62 -9.24
N GLU A 76 0.13 6.63 -8.35
CA GLU A 76 0.04 5.22 -8.77
C GLU A 76 -1.41 4.74 -8.95
N TYR A 77 -2.37 5.38 -8.28
CA TYR A 77 -3.82 5.08 -8.28
C TYR A 77 -4.13 3.59 -8.06
N LEU A 78 -3.30 2.93 -7.25
CA LEU A 78 -3.49 1.54 -6.81
C LEU A 78 -4.44 1.48 -5.61
N LEU A 79 -4.88 0.29 -5.23
CA LEU A 79 -5.72 0.09 -4.04
C LEU A 79 -4.89 -0.39 -2.84
N CYS A 80 -5.02 0.30 -1.71
CA CYS A 80 -4.58 -0.14 -0.40
C CYS A 80 -5.79 -0.59 0.42
N PHE A 81 -5.77 -1.82 0.97
CA PHE A 81 -6.91 -2.37 1.69
C PHE A 81 -6.51 -3.27 2.85
N THR A 82 -7.46 -3.49 3.76
CA THR A 82 -7.32 -4.40 4.90
C THR A 82 -8.36 -5.51 4.84
N ALA A 83 -7.99 -6.72 5.28
CA ALA A 83 -8.90 -7.87 5.27
C ALA A 83 -8.53 -8.89 6.34
N HIS A 84 -9.51 -9.67 6.79
CA HIS A 84 -9.27 -10.76 7.72
C HIS A 84 -8.44 -11.89 7.05
N PRO A 85 -7.46 -12.52 7.72
CA PRO A 85 -6.65 -13.60 7.15
C PRO A 85 -7.43 -14.78 6.59
N ARG A 86 -8.66 -15.01 7.06
CA ARG A 86 -9.55 -16.07 6.56
C ARG A 86 -9.91 -15.92 5.08
N TYR A 87 -9.92 -14.69 4.54
CA TYR A 87 -10.33 -14.41 3.17
C TYR A 87 -9.17 -14.42 2.16
N ARG A 88 -8.00 -14.95 2.54
CA ARG A 88 -6.81 -14.92 1.69
C ARG A 88 -7.03 -15.65 0.35
N THR A 89 -7.74 -16.77 0.38
CA THR A 89 -8.02 -17.56 -0.83
C THR A 89 -8.93 -16.79 -1.78
N GLU A 90 -9.98 -16.17 -1.25
CA GLU A 90 -10.94 -15.37 -2.00
C GLU A 90 -10.28 -14.13 -2.59
N ILE A 91 -9.44 -13.43 -1.83
CA ILE A 91 -8.68 -12.27 -2.30
C ILE A 91 -7.72 -12.66 -3.44
N ALA A 92 -7.04 -13.81 -3.31
CA ALA A 92 -6.20 -14.32 -4.39
C ALA A 92 -7.01 -14.63 -5.65
N GLN A 93 -8.22 -15.19 -5.49
CA GLN A 93 -9.13 -15.43 -6.62
C GLN A 93 -9.63 -14.12 -7.25
N CYS A 94 -9.94 -13.09 -6.46
CA CYS A 94 -10.29 -11.76 -6.95
C CYS A 94 -9.17 -11.18 -7.82
N ALA A 95 -7.91 -11.30 -7.38
CA ALA A 95 -6.74 -10.82 -8.12
C ALA A 95 -6.60 -11.53 -9.48
N VAL A 96 -6.73 -12.86 -9.52
CA VAL A 96 -6.72 -13.63 -10.77
C VAL A 96 -7.86 -13.18 -11.69
N ASN A 97 -9.08 -13.04 -11.15
CA ASN A 97 -10.26 -12.68 -11.93
C ASN A 97 -10.22 -11.24 -12.46
N SER A 98 -9.54 -10.32 -11.77
CA SER A 98 -9.31 -8.95 -12.21
C SER A 98 -8.04 -8.78 -13.03
N THR A 99 -7.23 -9.83 -13.21
CA THR A 99 -5.87 -9.78 -13.78
C THR A 99 -4.89 -8.85 -13.04
N ALA A 100 -5.26 -8.41 -11.84
CA ALA A 100 -4.43 -7.54 -11.02
C ALA A 100 -3.44 -8.35 -10.17
N LYS A 101 -2.38 -7.69 -9.71
CA LYS A 101 -1.46 -8.26 -8.71
C LYS A 101 -1.84 -7.73 -7.34
N VAL A 102 -2.01 -8.64 -6.37
CA VAL A 102 -2.27 -8.31 -4.98
C VAL A 102 -1.12 -8.82 -4.12
N CYS A 103 -0.54 -7.93 -3.31
CA CYS A 103 0.59 -8.23 -2.44
C CYS A 103 0.23 -7.92 -0.99
N ARG A 104 0.54 -8.86 -0.08
CA ARG A 104 0.39 -8.61 1.36
C ARG A 104 1.65 -7.95 1.90
N ILE A 105 1.53 -6.68 2.25
CA ILE A 105 2.65 -5.83 2.67
C ILE A 105 2.82 -5.73 4.19
N GLY A 106 1.84 -6.19 4.97
CA GLY A 106 1.83 -5.94 6.41
C GLY A 106 0.68 -6.61 7.17
N GLN A 107 0.38 -6.04 8.32
CA GLN A 107 -0.74 -6.39 9.19
C GLN A 107 -1.23 -5.18 9.99
N ILE A 108 -2.50 -5.18 10.35
CA ILE A 108 -3.11 -4.20 11.27
C ILE A 108 -2.84 -4.61 12.72
N THR A 109 -2.59 -3.65 13.60
CA THR A 109 -2.33 -3.83 15.03
C THR A 109 -3.39 -3.13 15.88
N ALA A 110 -3.57 -3.59 17.12
CA ALA A 110 -4.47 -2.94 18.07
C ALA A 110 -3.91 -1.59 18.54
N ASP A 111 -2.59 -1.50 18.72
CA ASP A 111 -1.90 -0.24 19.05
C ASP A 111 -1.95 0.72 17.87
N SER A 112 -2.06 2.02 18.16
CA SER A 112 -2.08 3.07 17.16
C SER A 112 -0.68 3.34 16.58
N GLY A 113 -0.66 3.93 15.39
CA GLY A 113 0.57 4.32 14.70
C GLY A 113 0.94 3.39 13.55
N LEU A 114 1.98 3.78 12.83
CA LEU A 114 2.47 3.08 11.65
C LEU A 114 3.94 2.75 11.88
N VAL A 115 4.28 1.46 11.83
CA VAL A 115 5.66 0.98 11.93
C VAL A 115 6.07 0.41 10.57
N LEU A 116 7.15 0.94 10.01
CA LEU A 116 7.79 0.37 8.82
C LEU A 116 9.00 -0.45 9.24
N LEU A 117 9.06 -1.69 8.78
CA LEU A 117 10.18 -2.60 8.97
C LEU A 117 10.99 -2.73 7.68
N ASP A 118 12.32 -2.70 7.81
CA ASP A 118 13.24 -3.01 6.72
C ASP A 118 13.39 -4.53 6.49
N SER A 119 14.22 -4.91 5.52
CA SER A 119 14.52 -6.33 5.23
C SER A 119 15.24 -7.05 6.38
N ALA A 120 15.88 -6.32 7.29
CA ALA A 120 16.51 -6.84 8.51
C ALA A 120 15.55 -6.85 9.72
N GLN A 121 14.26 -6.58 9.50
CA GLN A 121 13.23 -6.45 10.53
C GLN A 121 13.51 -5.32 11.54
N GLN A 122 14.30 -4.32 11.17
CA GLN A 122 14.55 -3.14 11.98
C GLN A 122 13.53 -2.05 11.67
N VAL A 123 13.19 -1.25 12.67
CA VAL A 123 12.30 -0.10 12.50
C VAL A 123 13.02 0.98 11.71
N VAL A 124 12.37 1.45 10.64
CA VAL A 124 12.84 2.62 9.88
C VAL A 124 12.44 3.88 10.66
N GLU A 125 13.41 4.55 11.28
CA GLU A 125 13.15 5.70 12.16
C GLU A 125 12.67 6.96 11.41
N LYS A 126 13.15 7.16 10.18
CA LYS A 126 12.77 8.30 9.34
C LYS A 126 11.93 7.80 8.17
N LEU A 127 10.61 7.96 8.31
CA LEU A 127 9.69 7.68 7.23
C LEU A 127 9.71 8.83 6.21
N PRO A 128 9.67 8.54 4.89
CA PRO A 128 9.44 9.55 3.87
C PRO A 128 8.12 10.29 4.13
N GLN A 129 8.08 11.60 3.91
CA GLN A 129 6.84 12.37 3.96
C GLN A 129 6.16 12.34 2.60
N GLY A 130 4.86 12.01 2.57
CA GLY A 130 4.04 12.06 1.35
C GLY A 130 3.70 13.49 0.92
N PHE A 131 2.88 13.60 -0.13
CA PHE A 131 2.56 14.88 -0.75
C PHE A 131 1.70 15.79 0.15
N ASN A 132 2.01 17.09 0.15
CA ASN A 132 1.20 18.12 0.79
C ASN A 132 1.22 19.40 -0.05
N HIS A 133 0.04 19.86 -0.43
CA HIS A 133 -0.16 21.02 -1.31
C HIS A 133 0.46 22.33 -0.81
N PHE A 134 0.69 22.48 0.51
CA PHE A 134 1.12 23.74 1.12
C PHE A 134 2.28 23.57 2.12
N ALA A 135 3.05 22.47 2.02
CA ALA A 135 4.20 22.22 2.90
C ALA A 135 5.42 23.12 2.59
#